data_AF-A0A849EK53-F1
#
_entry.id   AF-A0A849EK53-F1
#
_cell.length_a   1.000
_cell.length_b   1.000
_cell.length_c   1.000
_cell.angle_alpha   90.00
_cell.angle_beta   90.00
_cell.angle_gamma   90.00
#
_symmetry.space_group_name_H-M   'P 1'
#
loop_
_entity.id
_entity.type
_entity.pdbx_description
1 polymer ?
#
loop_
_entity_poly.entity_id
_entity_poly.type
_entity_poly.pdbx_seq_one_letter_code
_entity_poly.pdbx_strand_id
1 'polypeptide(L)'
;LTLNEQLGLSKQKLSTATHLILTLGTAWGYEFKSTGKWVANCHKVPQKEFNKVLSTPREVMESLSGAIKKIQKVNPNIAIYLTISPVRHLKDGFEENQRSKAHLVTAVHHLVQSQPRNTLYYFPAYELMMDELRDYRFYEADMVHPNALAIEYIWEKFRSFCISKDDLGTMQSVAEIQKGLAHKAFNPTSKQHLAFKEALQKKIAGLTKSYPHITF
;
A
#
# COMPACT_ATOMS: atom_id res chain seq x y z
N LEU A 1 1.91 15.66 17.65
CA LEU A 1 3.20 14.94 17.62
C LEU A 1 4.20 15.80 16.87
N THR A 2 5.37 16.04 17.44
CA THR A 2 6.51 16.65 16.74
C THR A 2 7.06 15.68 15.68
N LEU A 3 7.88 16.18 14.74
CA LEU A 3 8.53 15.33 13.73
C LEU A 3 9.37 14.21 14.39
N ASN A 4 10.07 14.53 15.48
CA ASN A 4 10.89 13.56 16.22
C ASN A 4 10.05 12.50 16.91
N GLU A 5 8.88 12.87 17.46
CA GLU A 5 7.95 11.90 18.03
C GLU A 5 7.37 10.97 16.95
N GLN A 6 7.04 11.51 15.77
CA GLN A 6 6.59 10.69 14.63
C GLN A 6 7.68 9.74 14.13
N LEU A 7 8.94 10.16 14.14
CA LEU A 7 10.08 9.30 13.80
C LEU A 7 10.21 8.14 14.81
N GLY A 8 10.12 8.44 16.11
CA GLY A 8 10.15 7.43 17.18
C GLY A 8 9.04 6.40 17.03
N LEU A 9 7.80 6.86 16.84
CA LEU A 9 6.64 6.00 16.60
C LEU A 9 6.78 5.15 15.33
N SER A 10 7.32 5.73 14.25
CA SER A 10 7.52 5.00 13.00
C SER A 10 8.56 3.89 13.17
N LYS A 11 9.66 4.16 13.88
CA LYS A 11 10.68 3.15 14.19
C LYS A 11 10.10 2.03 15.05
N GLN A 12 9.31 2.36 16.08
CA GLN A 12 8.65 1.37 16.93
C GLN A 12 7.72 0.48 16.10
N LYS A 13 6.83 1.08 15.30
CA LYS A 13 5.93 0.32 14.41
C LYS A 13 6.69 -0.58 13.44
N LEU A 14 7.77 -0.07 12.83
CA LEU A 14 8.58 -0.84 11.89
C LEU A 14 9.27 -2.03 12.58
N SER A 15 9.74 -1.86 13.82
CA SER A 15 10.43 -2.91 14.58
C SER A 15 9.55 -4.10 14.96
N THR A 16 8.23 -3.89 15.06
CA THR A 16 7.26 -4.94 15.41
C THR A 16 6.37 -5.36 14.25
N ALA A 17 6.43 -4.67 13.11
CA ALA A 17 5.62 -5.00 11.95
C ALA A 17 6.01 -6.37 11.38
N THR A 18 5.02 -7.20 11.09
CA THR A 18 5.26 -8.48 10.39
C THR A 18 5.32 -8.28 8.87
N HIS A 19 4.61 -7.28 8.35
CA HIS A 19 4.48 -7.00 6.93
C HIS A 19 4.72 -5.52 6.64
N LEU A 20 5.38 -5.22 5.53
CA LEU A 20 5.54 -3.87 4.98
C LEU A 20 5.16 -3.87 3.50
N ILE A 21 4.23 -3.01 3.11
CA ILE A 21 3.82 -2.84 1.72
C ILE A 21 4.44 -1.53 1.21
N LEU A 22 5.17 -1.60 0.10
CA LEU A 22 5.75 -0.44 -0.57
C LEU A 22 5.13 -0.30 -1.96
N THR A 23 4.28 0.73 -2.11
CA THR A 23 3.64 1.06 -3.38
C THR A 23 4.44 2.13 -4.12
N LEU A 24 5.03 1.77 -5.26
CA LEU A 24 5.84 2.67 -6.07
C LEU A 24 4.96 3.45 -7.06
N GLY A 25 5.04 4.78 -7.00
CA GLY A 25 4.24 5.66 -7.86
C GLY A 25 4.88 5.91 -9.22
N THR A 26 6.08 6.49 -9.22
CA THR A 26 6.78 6.95 -10.42
C THR A 26 8.31 6.84 -10.26
N ALA A 27 9.02 6.58 -11.36
CA ALA A 27 10.48 6.67 -11.48
C ALA A 27 10.97 8.09 -11.83
N TRP A 28 10.06 9.03 -12.07
CA TRP A 28 10.39 10.44 -12.24
C TRP A 28 10.73 11.09 -10.89
N GLY A 29 11.76 11.90 -10.89
CA GLY A 29 12.06 12.80 -9.78
C GLY A 29 12.79 14.04 -10.27
N TYR A 30 13.46 14.69 -9.33
CA TYR A 30 14.16 15.94 -9.58
C TYR A 30 15.61 15.83 -9.14
N GLU A 31 16.48 16.44 -9.93
CA GLU A 31 17.89 16.63 -9.61
C GLU A 31 18.13 18.12 -9.38
N PHE A 32 18.77 18.48 -8.27
CA PHE A 32 19.10 19.86 -7.98
C PHE A 32 20.33 20.28 -8.79
N LYS A 33 20.16 21.24 -9.72
CA LYS A 33 21.16 21.61 -10.73
C LYS A 33 22.55 21.92 -10.17
N SER A 34 22.61 22.61 -9.03
CA SER A 34 23.90 23.03 -8.44
C SER A 34 24.69 21.89 -7.80
N THR A 35 24.05 20.78 -7.46
CA THR A 35 24.70 19.66 -6.75
C THR A 35 24.68 18.34 -7.50
N GLY A 36 23.84 18.24 -8.54
CA GLY A 36 23.57 16.98 -9.25
C GLY A 36 22.89 15.92 -8.37
N LYS A 37 22.33 16.30 -7.22
CA LYS A 37 21.73 15.36 -6.27
C LYS A 37 20.25 15.19 -6.52
N TRP A 38 19.78 13.95 -6.43
CA TRP A 38 18.37 13.62 -6.38
C TRP A 38 17.71 14.25 -5.16
N VAL A 39 16.57 14.88 -5.39
CA VAL A 39 15.77 15.56 -4.36
C VAL A 39 14.29 15.28 -4.62
N ALA A 40 13.53 15.15 -3.55
CA ALA A 40 12.10 15.45 -3.63
C ALA A 40 11.97 16.96 -3.84
N ASN A 41 10.97 17.42 -4.60
CA ASN A 41 10.73 18.85 -4.77
C ASN A 41 10.44 19.47 -3.39
N CYS A 42 11.48 20.01 -2.75
CA CYS A 42 11.39 20.60 -1.44
C CYS A 42 10.72 21.97 -1.59
N HIS A 43 9.56 22.11 -0.95
CA HIS A 43 8.79 23.34 -0.95
C HIS A 43 9.68 24.54 -0.62
N LYS A 44 9.58 25.60 -1.45
CA LYS A 44 10.23 26.93 -1.36
C LYS A 44 11.49 27.16 -2.22
N VAL A 45 11.92 26.20 -3.06
CA VAL A 45 12.97 26.47 -4.08
C VAL A 45 12.32 26.62 -5.48
N PRO A 46 12.74 27.58 -6.32
CA PRO A 46 12.16 27.75 -7.65
C PRO A 46 12.33 26.51 -8.54
N GLN A 47 11.29 26.13 -9.30
CA GLN A 47 11.31 24.94 -10.16
C GLN A 47 12.45 24.94 -11.19
N LYS A 48 12.88 26.13 -11.64
CA LYS A 48 14.00 26.32 -12.57
C LYS A 48 15.34 25.80 -12.04
N GLU A 49 15.48 25.59 -10.73
CA GLU A 49 16.69 25.07 -10.10
C GLU A 49 16.79 23.54 -10.17
N PHE A 50 15.78 22.88 -10.74
CA PHE A 50 15.72 21.43 -10.84
C PHE A 50 15.69 20.96 -12.29
N ASN A 51 16.36 19.84 -12.55
CA ASN A 51 16.15 19.04 -13.74
C ASN A 51 15.14 17.95 -13.41
N LYS A 52 14.14 17.77 -14.27
CA LYS A 52 13.28 16.60 -14.17
C LYS A 52 13.98 15.43 -14.84
N VAL A 53 14.16 14.34 -14.09
CA VAL A 53 14.97 13.19 -14.51
C VAL A 53 14.21 11.89 -14.29
N LEU A 54 14.37 10.95 -15.23
CA LEU A 54 13.82 9.62 -15.14
C LEU A 54 14.90 8.68 -14.60
N SER A 55 14.65 8.08 -13.43
CA SER A 55 15.57 7.12 -12.84
C SER A 55 15.67 5.90 -13.76
N THR A 56 16.88 5.48 -14.09
CA THR A 56 17.10 4.21 -14.80
C THR A 56 16.63 3.03 -13.93
N PRO A 57 16.27 1.87 -14.53
CA PRO A 57 15.89 0.69 -13.75
C PRO A 57 16.96 0.29 -12.71
N ARG A 58 18.24 0.48 -13.05
CA ARG A 58 19.36 0.21 -12.15
C ARG A 58 19.36 1.14 -10.92
N GLU A 59 19.18 2.44 -11.12
CA GLU A 59 19.14 3.41 -10.01
C GLU A 59 17.94 3.13 -9.08
N VAL A 60 16.77 2.81 -9.64
CA VAL A 60 15.59 2.40 -8.86
C VAL A 60 15.91 1.16 -8.03
N MET A 61 16.49 0.13 -8.65
CA MET A 61 16.85 -1.12 -7.99
C MET A 61 17.85 -0.90 -6.86
N GLU A 62 18.92 -0.13 -7.10
CA GLU A 62 19.96 0.17 -6.10
C GLU A 62 19.37 0.96 -4.91
N SER A 63 18.54 1.96 -5.19
CA SER A 63 17.85 2.76 -4.16
C SER A 63 16.91 1.91 -3.30
N LEU A 64 16.07 1.09 -3.93
CA LEU A 64 15.15 0.18 -3.23
C LEU A 64 15.92 -0.87 -2.42
N SER A 65 16.95 -1.48 -2.99
CA SER A 65 17.81 -2.44 -2.29
C SER A 65 18.44 -1.81 -1.05
N GLY A 66 18.95 -0.57 -1.17
CA GLY A 66 19.50 0.18 -0.04
C GLY A 66 18.47 0.46 1.04
N ALA A 67 17.25 0.82 0.68
CA ALA A 67 16.15 1.04 1.62
C ALA A 67 15.74 -0.26 2.33
N ILE A 68 15.56 -1.34 1.58
CA ILE A 68 15.21 -2.67 2.10
C ILE A 68 16.27 -3.18 3.09
N LYS A 69 17.55 -3.06 2.76
CA LYS A 69 18.65 -3.43 3.69
C LYS A 69 18.59 -2.65 5.00
N LYS A 70 18.25 -1.35 4.96
CA LYS A 70 18.10 -0.52 6.16
C LYS A 70 16.87 -0.94 6.97
N ILE A 71 15.76 -1.26 6.31
CA ILE A 71 14.56 -1.78 6.96
C ILE A 71 14.83 -3.11 7.65
N GLN A 72 15.48 -4.06 6.96
CA GLN A 72 15.83 -5.37 7.50
C GLN A 72 16.83 -5.31 8.65
N LYS A 73 17.69 -4.29 8.70
CA LYS A 73 18.52 -4.02 9.89
C LYS A 73 17.70 -3.65 11.13
N VAL A 74 16.55 -3.01 10.94
CA VAL A 74 15.63 -2.66 12.04
C VAL A 74 14.76 -3.86 12.41
N ASN A 75 14.30 -4.62 11.41
CA ASN A 75 13.44 -5.78 11.60
C ASN A 75 13.83 -6.89 10.61
N PRO A 76 14.65 -7.87 11.01
CA PRO A 76 15.12 -8.94 10.12
C PRO A 76 14.02 -9.90 9.64
N ASN A 77 12.88 -9.96 10.35
CA ASN A 77 11.81 -10.93 10.10
C ASN A 77 10.65 -10.33 9.29
N ILE A 78 10.75 -9.08 8.85
CA ILE A 78 9.67 -8.40 8.13
C ILE A 78 9.52 -8.95 6.71
N ALA A 79 8.29 -9.30 6.34
CA ALA A 79 7.93 -9.62 4.96
C ALA A 79 7.64 -8.33 4.18
N ILE A 80 8.32 -8.12 3.06
CA ILE A 80 8.17 -6.89 2.27
C ILE A 80 7.43 -7.19 0.95
N TYR A 81 6.37 -6.44 0.68
CA TYR A 81 5.54 -6.54 -0.52
C TYR A 81 5.74 -5.29 -1.36
N LEU A 82 6.39 -5.43 -2.50
CA LEU A 82 6.51 -4.38 -3.50
C LEU A 82 5.30 -4.43 -4.42
N THR A 83 4.78 -3.27 -4.77
CA THR A 83 3.75 -3.16 -5.80
C THR A 83 3.91 -1.84 -6.55
N ILE A 84 3.44 -1.79 -7.78
CA ILE A 84 3.43 -0.57 -8.57
C ILE A 84 2.03 0.00 -8.56
N SER A 85 1.91 1.29 -8.27
CA SER A 85 0.62 1.95 -8.20
C SER A 85 -0.10 1.86 -9.55
N PRO A 86 -1.39 1.47 -9.59
CA PRO A 86 -2.21 1.51 -10.79
C PRO A 86 -2.53 2.95 -11.25
N VAL A 87 -2.39 3.93 -10.36
CA VAL A 87 -2.67 5.34 -10.66
C VAL A 87 -1.67 5.87 -11.69
N ARG A 88 -2.22 6.48 -12.75
CA ARG A 88 -1.45 7.03 -13.87
C ARG A 88 -0.98 8.45 -13.56
N HIS A 89 0.31 8.73 -13.78
CA HIS A 89 0.87 10.07 -13.63
C HIS A 89 0.70 10.88 -14.93
N LEU A 90 -0.55 11.14 -15.33
CA LEU A 90 -0.88 11.72 -16.64
C LEU A 90 -0.47 13.18 -16.83
N LYS A 91 -0.12 13.89 -15.75
CA LYS A 91 0.42 15.27 -15.84
C LYS A 91 1.66 15.36 -16.72
N ASP A 92 2.37 14.24 -16.86
CA ASP A 92 3.61 14.14 -17.64
C ASP A 92 3.38 13.54 -19.04
N GLY A 93 2.15 13.15 -19.36
CA GLY A 93 1.81 12.44 -20.60
C GLY A 93 1.78 10.92 -20.45
N PHE A 94 1.05 10.27 -21.37
CA PHE A 94 0.89 8.81 -21.36
C PHE A 94 2.21 8.08 -21.60
N GLU A 95 3.02 8.55 -22.55
CA GLU A 95 4.34 7.99 -22.85
C GLU A 95 5.24 8.01 -21.61
N GLU A 96 5.32 9.16 -20.93
CA GLU A 96 6.19 9.31 -19.77
C GLU A 96 5.71 8.51 -18.56
N ASN A 97 4.40 8.32 -18.42
CA ASN A 97 3.85 7.37 -17.45
C ASN A 97 4.28 5.94 -17.81
N GLN A 98 4.13 5.51 -19.07
CA GLN A 98 4.49 4.14 -19.46
C GLN A 98 5.99 3.88 -19.29
N ARG A 99 6.86 4.82 -19.69
CA ARG A 99 8.31 4.73 -19.46
C ARG A 99 8.64 4.61 -17.98
N SER A 100 8.04 5.47 -17.15
CA SER A 100 8.21 5.44 -15.69
C SER A 100 7.78 4.10 -15.08
N LYS A 101 6.60 3.59 -15.43
CA LYS A 101 6.10 2.29 -14.94
C LYS A 101 7.00 1.14 -15.41
N ALA A 102 7.43 1.14 -16.67
CA ALA A 102 8.35 0.13 -17.20
C ALA A 102 9.67 0.09 -16.40
N HIS A 103 10.24 1.26 -16.07
CA HIS A 103 11.46 1.32 -15.26
C HIS A 103 11.25 0.74 -13.86
N LEU A 104 10.12 1.04 -13.22
CA LEU A 104 9.76 0.47 -11.91
C LEU A 104 9.56 -1.05 -12.00
N VAL A 105 8.81 -1.55 -12.99
CA VAL A 105 8.55 -2.98 -13.21
C VAL A 105 9.88 -3.72 -13.36
N THR A 106 10.73 -3.27 -14.27
CA THR A 106 12.04 -3.89 -14.52
C THR A 106 12.89 -3.93 -13.24
N ALA A 107 12.99 -2.82 -12.52
CA ALA A 107 13.79 -2.73 -11.30
C ALA A 107 13.27 -3.66 -10.19
N VAL A 108 11.95 -3.67 -9.96
CA VAL A 108 11.31 -4.48 -8.92
C VAL A 108 11.47 -5.97 -9.20
N HIS A 109 11.25 -6.41 -10.44
CA HIS A 109 11.39 -7.82 -10.79
C HIS A 109 12.84 -8.30 -10.67
N HIS A 110 13.82 -7.51 -11.12
CA HIS A 110 15.23 -7.82 -10.88
C HIS A 110 15.55 -7.96 -9.39
N LEU A 111 15.06 -7.03 -8.58
CA LEU A 111 15.31 -7.05 -7.14
C LEU A 111 14.71 -8.29 -6.48
N VAL A 112 13.43 -8.59 -6.73
CA VAL A 112 12.74 -9.76 -6.18
C VAL A 112 13.43 -11.07 -6.57
N GLN A 113 13.88 -11.19 -7.83
CA GLN A 113 14.60 -12.38 -8.30
C GLN A 113 15.99 -12.55 -7.68
N SER A 114 16.61 -11.43 -7.25
CA SER A 114 17.95 -11.44 -6.65
C SER A 114 17.97 -11.73 -5.14
N GLN A 115 16.81 -11.69 -4.46
CA GLN A 115 16.73 -11.87 -3.01
C GLN A 115 16.47 -13.34 -2.62
N PRO A 116 16.85 -13.74 -1.39
CA PRO A 116 16.44 -15.03 -0.84
C PRO A 116 14.92 -15.19 -0.90
N ARG A 117 14.46 -16.41 -1.22
CA ARG A 117 13.04 -16.74 -1.22
C ARG A 117 12.42 -16.36 0.13
N ASN A 118 11.17 -15.89 0.07
CA ASN A 118 10.31 -15.60 1.22
C ASN A 118 10.59 -14.32 2.03
N THR A 119 11.37 -13.37 1.51
CA THR A 119 11.63 -12.07 2.19
C THR A 119 11.07 -10.86 1.44
N LEU A 120 10.98 -10.95 0.11
CA LEU A 120 10.53 -9.89 -0.77
C LEU A 120 9.57 -10.46 -1.82
N TYR A 121 8.41 -9.83 -1.94
CA TYR A 121 7.33 -10.28 -2.80
C TYR A 121 6.92 -9.15 -3.76
N TYR A 122 6.42 -9.51 -4.94
CA TYR A 122 5.77 -8.56 -5.85
C TYR A 122 4.28 -8.86 -5.93
N PHE A 123 3.45 -7.85 -5.67
CA PHE A 123 2.01 -7.91 -5.91
C PHE A 123 1.64 -7.07 -7.14
N PRO A 124 0.98 -7.65 -8.16
CA PRO A 124 0.80 -7.01 -9.47
C PRO A 124 -0.42 -6.07 -9.55
N ALA A 125 -0.54 -5.08 -8.66
CA ALA A 125 -1.69 -4.17 -8.64
C ALA A 125 -1.83 -3.34 -9.93
N TYR A 126 -0.71 -2.93 -10.53
CA TYR A 126 -0.71 -2.18 -11.78
C TYR A 126 -1.25 -3.02 -12.93
N GLU A 127 -0.77 -4.26 -13.06
CA GLU A 127 -1.16 -5.20 -14.11
C GLU A 127 -2.62 -5.63 -13.95
N LEU A 128 -3.08 -5.89 -12.73
CA LEU A 128 -4.51 -6.13 -12.46
C LEU A 128 -5.37 -4.97 -12.99
N MET A 129 -4.95 -3.73 -12.76
CA MET A 129 -5.67 -2.57 -13.28
C MET A 129 -5.60 -2.46 -14.81
N MET A 130 -4.44 -2.72 -15.41
CA MET A 130 -4.27 -2.53 -16.85
C MET A 130 -4.88 -3.67 -17.69
N ASP A 131 -4.90 -4.90 -17.17
CA ASP A 131 -5.24 -6.09 -17.93
C ASP A 131 -6.56 -6.75 -17.50
N GLU A 132 -6.87 -6.83 -16.20
CA GLU A 132 -8.14 -7.38 -15.73
C GLU A 132 -9.23 -6.30 -15.63
N LEU A 133 -8.86 -5.07 -15.23
CA LEU A 133 -9.77 -3.93 -15.03
C LEU A 133 -9.58 -2.82 -16.08
N ARG A 134 -9.36 -3.21 -17.34
CA ARG A 134 -8.95 -2.30 -18.43
C ARG A 134 -9.98 -1.21 -18.78
N ASP A 135 -11.26 -1.48 -18.54
CA ASP A 135 -12.37 -0.60 -18.94
C ASP A 135 -12.46 0.66 -18.06
N TYR A 136 -12.77 1.81 -18.67
CA TYR A 136 -12.95 3.08 -17.96
C TYR A 136 -14.02 3.04 -16.85
N ARG A 137 -14.95 2.08 -16.90
CA ARG A 137 -15.91 1.81 -15.81
C ARG A 137 -15.27 1.51 -14.46
N PHE A 138 -13.97 1.21 -14.43
CA PHE A 138 -13.19 0.94 -13.23
C PHE A 138 -12.43 2.16 -12.70
N TYR A 139 -12.58 3.32 -13.35
CA TYR A 139 -11.98 4.57 -12.94
C TYR A 139 -13.02 5.50 -12.33
N GLU A 140 -12.56 6.42 -11.50
CA GLU A 140 -13.32 7.59 -11.07
C GLU A 140 -13.52 8.57 -12.24
N ALA A 141 -14.32 9.61 -12.02
CA ALA A 141 -14.62 10.61 -13.06
C ALA A 141 -13.38 11.34 -13.63
N ASP A 142 -12.25 11.32 -12.92
CA ASP A 142 -10.98 11.87 -13.40
C ASP A 142 -10.22 10.96 -14.37
N MET A 143 -10.71 9.73 -14.59
CA MET A 143 -10.14 8.73 -15.51
C MET A 143 -8.71 8.32 -15.15
N VAL A 144 -8.28 8.58 -13.92
CA VAL A 144 -6.91 8.37 -13.41
C VAL A 144 -6.91 7.45 -12.20
N HIS A 145 -7.82 7.67 -11.25
CA HIS A 145 -7.89 6.88 -10.04
C HIS A 145 -8.84 5.69 -10.21
N PRO A 146 -8.48 4.50 -9.69
CA PRO A 146 -9.41 3.38 -9.62
C PRO A 146 -10.61 3.75 -8.74
N ASN A 147 -11.81 3.33 -9.14
CA ASN A 147 -13.01 3.52 -8.34
C ASN A 147 -13.17 2.45 -7.27
N ALA A 148 -14.22 2.58 -6.45
CA ALA A 148 -14.49 1.66 -5.35
C ALA A 148 -14.55 0.18 -5.77
N LEU A 149 -15.13 -0.14 -6.95
CA LEU A 149 -15.21 -1.50 -7.46
C LEU A 149 -13.81 -2.06 -7.79
N ALA A 150 -12.98 -1.25 -8.45
CA ALA A 150 -11.61 -1.61 -8.78
C ALA A 150 -10.74 -1.80 -7.52
N ILE A 151 -10.90 -0.91 -6.53
CA ILE A 151 -10.21 -0.99 -5.24
C ILE A 151 -10.56 -2.28 -4.52
N GLU A 152 -11.85 -2.63 -4.42
CA GLU A 152 -12.28 -3.87 -3.76
C GLU A 152 -11.75 -5.11 -4.49
N TYR A 153 -11.80 -5.11 -5.83
CA TYR A 153 -11.27 -6.22 -6.61
C TYR A 153 -9.76 -6.43 -6.40
N ILE A 154 -8.97 -5.36 -6.44
CA ILE A 154 -7.53 -5.44 -6.19
C ILE A 154 -7.27 -5.88 -4.74
N TRP A 155 -8.08 -5.42 -3.79
CA TRP A 155 -7.99 -5.83 -2.39
C TRP A 155 -8.29 -7.32 -2.20
N GLU A 156 -9.29 -7.88 -2.88
CA GLU A 156 -9.58 -9.32 -2.91
C GLU A 156 -8.40 -10.15 -3.43
N LYS A 157 -7.78 -9.71 -4.53
CA LYS A 157 -6.57 -10.34 -5.07
C LYS A 157 -5.40 -10.24 -4.10
N PHE A 158 -5.22 -9.09 -3.44
CA PHE A 158 -4.16 -8.89 -2.47
C PHE A 158 -4.34 -9.80 -1.25
N ARG A 159 -5.55 -9.87 -0.68
CA ARG A 159 -5.87 -10.78 0.43
C ARG A 159 -5.53 -12.22 0.08
N SER A 160 -5.94 -12.67 -1.10
CA SER A 160 -5.65 -14.02 -1.57
C SER A 160 -4.15 -14.28 -1.81
N PHE A 161 -3.38 -13.21 -2.05
CA PHE A 161 -1.94 -13.27 -2.28
C PHE A 161 -1.13 -13.33 -0.98
N CYS A 162 -1.54 -12.61 0.06
CA CYS A 162 -0.74 -12.45 1.29
C CYS A 162 -1.32 -13.13 2.54
N ILE A 163 -2.59 -13.57 2.51
CA ILE A 163 -3.25 -14.18 3.66
C ILE A 163 -3.46 -15.68 3.44
N SER A 164 -3.25 -16.48 4.49
CA SER A 164 -3.57 -17.91 4.46
C SER A 164 -5.06 -18.14 4.26
N LYS A 165 -5.41 -19.22 3.56
CA LYS A 165 -6.82 -19.64 3.38
C LYS A 165 -7.50 -19.90 4.72
N ASP A 166 -6.76 -20.39 5.71
CA ASP A 166 -7.27 -20.70 7.05
C ASP A 166 -7.70 -19.45 7.82
N ASP A 167 -7.12 -18.29 7.48
CA ASP A 167 -7.38 -17.01 8.16
C ASP A 167 -8.54 -16.21 7.53
N LEU A 168 -9.04 -16.62 6.35
CA LEU A 168 -10.10 -15.90 5.64
C LEU A 168 -11.40 -15.80 6.47
N GLY A 169 -11.74 -16.85 7.22
CA GLY A 169 -12.91 -16.85 8.10
C GLY A 169 -12.78 -15.85 9.26
N THR A 170 -11.58 -15.74 9.83
CA THR A 170 -11.24 -14.74 10.85
C THR A 170 -11.38 -13.33 10.28
N MET A 171 -10.82 -13.08 9.10
CA MET A 171 -10.93 -11.77 8.42
C MET A 171 -12.38 -11.38 8.14
N GLN A 172 -13.20 -12.32 7.67
CA GLN A 172 -14.62 -12.07 7.42
C GLN A 172 -15.36 -11.72 8.71
N SER A 173 -15.06 -12.43 9.81
CA SER A 173 -15.64 -12.14 11.13
C SER A 173 -15.27 -10.72 11.61
N VAL A 174 -14.02 -10.30 11.43
CA VAL A 174 -13.57 -8.93 11.73
C VAL A 174 -14.32 -7.90 10.87
N ALA A 175 -14.45 -8.15 9.57
CA ALA A 175 -15.14 -7.26 8.64
C ALA A 175 -16.63 -7.08 8.98
N GLU A 176 -17.32 -8.17 9.34
CA GLU A 176 -18.71 -8.13 9.82
C GLU A 176 -18.86 -7.28 11.09
N ILE A 177 -17.94 -7.46 12.06
CA ILE A 177 -17.95 -6.69 13.30
C ILE A 177 -17.74 -5.21 13.01
N GLN A 178 -16.71 -4.85 12.22
CA GLN A 178 -16.41 -3.47 11.86
C GLN A 178 -17.59 -2.79 11.14
N LYS A 179 -18.22 -3.50 10.19
CA LYS A 179 -19.43 -3.01 9.51
C LYS A 179 -20.59 -2.81 10.50
N GLY A 180 -20.73 -3.71 11.47
CA GLY A 180 -21.72 -3.59 12.53
C GLY A 180 -21.48 -2.41 13.46
N LEU A 181 -20.22 -2.13 13.83
CA LEU A 181 -19.82 -0.99 14.65
C LEU A 181 -20.02 0.35 13.93
N ALA A 182 -19.80 0.38 12.61
CA ALA A 182 -20.04 1.55 11.79
C ALA A 182 -21.54 1.84 11.53
N HIS A 183 -22.43 0.88 11.81
CA HIS A 183 -23.85 1.04 11.57
C HIS A 183 -24.48 2.11 12.48
N LYS A 184 -25.07 3.13 11.87
CA LYS A 184 -25.85 4.16 12.56
C LYS A 184 -27.32 3.76 12.58
N ALA A 185 -27.85 3.47 13.76
CA ALA A 185 -29.26 3.11 13.93
C ALA A 185 -30.18 4.31 13.69
N PHE A 186 -31.27 4.10 12.95
CA PHE A 186 -32.35 5.07 12.82
C PHE A 186 -33.14 5.24 14.12
N ASN A 187 -33.40 4.14 14.85
CA ASN A 187 -33.99 4.15 16.18
C ASN A 187 -33.12 3.34 17.18
N PRO A 188 -32.23 4.02 17.93
CA PRO A 188 -31.31 3.38 18.87
C PRO A 188 -31.95 2.66 20.06
N THR A 189 -33.23 2.90 20.36
CA THR A 189 -33.93 2.27 21.49
C THR A 189 -34.87 1.14 21.06
N SER A 190 -34.96 0.88 19.74
CA SER A 190 -35.78 -0.23 19.22
C SER A 190 -35.27 -1.58 19.70
N LYS A 191 -36.20 -2.52 19.93
CA LYS A 191 -35.86 -3.90 20.35
C LYS A 191 -34.91 -4.58 19.36
N GLN A 192 -35.11 -4.35 18.07
CA GLN A 192 -34.25 -4.90 17.01
C GLN A 192 -32.82 -4.37 17.10
N HIS A 193 -32.64 -3.08 17.36
CA HIS A 193 -31.30 -2.51 17.49
C HIS A 193 -30.58 -2.97 18.77
N LEU A 194 -31.30 -3.09 19.89
CA LEU A 194 -30.74 -3.64 21.12
C LEU A 194 -30.30 -5.10 20.94
N ALA A 195 -31.14 -5.94 20.32
CA ALA A 195 -30.78 -7.32 19.99
C ALA A 195 -29.58 -7.41 19.03
N PHE A 196 -29.51 -6.51 18.04
CA PHE A 196 -28.36 -6.41 17.15
C PHE A 196 -27.07 -6.07 17.91
N LYS A 197 -27.11 -5.12 18.84
CA LYS A 197 -25.96 -4.76 19.68
C LYS A 197 -25.50 -5.92 20.55
N GLU A 198 -26.42 -6.64 21.18
CA GLU A 198 -26.08 -7.83 21.97
C GLU A 198 -25.42 -8.93 21.11
N ALA A 199 -25.96 -9.18 19.91
CA ALA A 199 -25.36 -10.13 18.98
C ALA A 199 -23.96 -9.71 18.53
N LEU A 200 -23.76 -8.41 18.25
CA LEU A 200 -22.46 -7.84 17.88
C LEU A 200 -21.44 -7.98 19.02
N GLN A 201 -21.84 -7.69 20.26
CA GLN A 201 -20.97 -7.86 21.43
C GLN A 201 -20.60 -9.32 21.67
N LYS A 202 -21.52 -10.27 21.46
CA LYS A 202 -21.21 -11.71 21.50
C LYS A 202 -20.18 -12.11 20.45
N LYS A 203 -20.28 -11.59 19.22
CA LYS A 203 -19.27 -11.81 18.16
C LYS A 203 -17.90 -11.25 18.56
N ILE A 204 -17.86 -10.02 19.07
CA ILE A 204 -16.62 -9.38 19.57
C ILE A 204 -15.98 -10.25 20.66
N ALA A 205 -16.74 -10.61 21.70
CA ALA A 205 -16.23 -11.40 22.81
C ALA A 205 -15.73 -12.79 22.36
N GLY A 206 -16.44 -13.44 21.43
CA GLY A 206 -16.01 -14.71 20.85
C GLY A 206 -14.68 -14.59 20.11
N LEU A 207 -14.53 -13.55 19.28
CA LEU A 207 -13.31 -13.36 18.50
C LEU A 207 -12.12 -12.93 19.36
N THR A 208 -12.32 -12.00 20.30
CA THR A 208 -11.26 -11.57 21.24
C THR A 208 -10.83 -12.70 22.17
N LYS A 209 -11.72 -13.65 22.50
CA LYS A 209 -11.34 -14.86 23.25
C LYS A 209 -10.38 -15.75 22.45
N SER A 210 -10.63 -15.94 21.16
CA SER A 210 -9.75 -16.72 20.27
C SER A 210 -8.46 -15.97 19.91
N TYR A 211 -8.54 -14.64 19.79
CA TYR A 211 -7.44 -13.77 19.40
C TYR A 211 -7.33 -12.55 20.33
N PRO A 212 -6.69 -12.67 21.51
CA PRO A 212 -6.64 -11.61 22.51
C PRO A 212 -5.95 -10.32 22.07
N HIS A 213 -5.17 -10.37 20.99
CA HIS A 213 -4.49 -9.21 20.40
C HIS A 213 -5.39 -8.40 19.45
N ILE A 214 -6.57 -8.90 19.08
CA ILE A 214 -7.54 -8.17 18.25
C ILE A 214 -8.44 -7.33 19.16
N THR A 215 -8.39 -6.01 18.94
CA THR A 215 -9.20 -5.01 19.64
C THR A 215 -10.08 -4.26 18.63
N PHE A 216 -11.32 -3.95 19.02
CA PHE A 216 -12.32 -3.25 18.20
C PHE A 216 -12.64 -1.87 18.75
#